data_AF-A0A3L7JCJ7-F1
#
_entry.id   AF-A0A3L7JCJ7-F1
#
_cell.length_a   1.000
_cell.length_b   1.000
_cell.length_c   1.000
_cell.angle_alpha   90.00
_cell.angle_beta   90.00
_cell.angle_gamma   90.00
#
_symmetry.space_group_name_H-M   'P 1'
#
loop_
_entity.id
_entity.type
_entity.pdbx_description
1 polymer ?
#
loop_
_entity_poly.entity_id
_entity_poly.type
_entity_poly.pdbx_seq_one_letter_code
_entity_poly.pdbx_strand_id
1 'polypeptide(L)'
;MKGSPSEEAQKIQERGNAAPKKLREEELATYLKGLAFAAVLTIAAFAVIMADLLEGWAARLTVYGLGLIQIGVHLYYFLHLDFKGSRREDLLLVLFTTLLAILMVGGTLWIVLGMNARMMPAGMMGGTTSISGGM
;
A
#
# COMPACT_ATOMS: atom_id res chain seq x y z
N MET A 1 37.64 -2.15 49.40
CA MET A 1 36.24 -2.60 49.20
C MET A 1 35.96 -2.58 47.71
N LYS A 2 36.24 -3.68 47.00
CA LYS A 2 35.98 -3.84 45.57
C LYS A 2 34.61 -4.51 45.47
N GLY A 3 33.65 -3.90 44.79
CA GLY A 3 32.30 -4.43 44.65
C GLY A 3 32.34 -5.87 44.16
N SER A 4 31.39 -6.69 44.62
CA SER A 4 31.38 -8.11 44.28
C SER A 4 31.18 -8.29 42.77
N PRO A 5 31.80 -9.30 42.11
CA PRO A 5 31.67 -9.52 40.67
C PRO A 5 30.22 -9.61 40.17
N SER A 6 29.28 -9.98 41.04
CA SER A 6 27.84 -10.02 40.77
C SER A 6 27.15 -8.64 40.77
N GLU A 7 27.67 -7.65 41.51
CA GLU A 7 27.14 -6.27 41.49
C GLU A 7 27.50 -5.54 40.20
N GLU A 8 28.71 -5.76 39.67
CA GLU A 8 29.10 -5.18 38.38
C GLU A 8 28.28 -5.78 37.23
N ALA A 9 28.01 -7.09 37.28
CA ALA A 9 27.16 -7.76 36.30
C ALA A 9 25.71 -7.24 36.33
N GLN A 10 25.14 -7.01 37.52
CA GLN A 10 23.79 -6.44 37.67
C GLN A 10 23.72 -5.00 37.15
N LYS A 11 24.74 -4.16 37.40
CA LYS A 11 24.79 -2.78 36.89
C LYS A 11 24.90 -2.70 35.37
N ILE A 12 25.62 -3.64 34.75
CA ILE A 12 25.73 -3.74 33.29
C ILE A 12 24.39 -4.20 32.69
N GLN A 13 23.70 -5.11 33.37
CA GLN A 13 22.36 -5.58 32.96
C GLN A 13 21.28 -4.51 33.15
N GLU A 14 21.31 -3.73 34.23
CA GLU A 14 20.43 -2.56 34.43
C GLU A 14 20.70 -1.46 33.38
N ARG A 15 21.98 -1.18 33.06
CA ARG A 15 22.32 -0.25 31.97
C ARG A 15 21.88 -0.75 30.59
N GLY A 16 21.87 -2.06 30.37
CA GLY A 16 21.34 -2.68 29.14
C GLY A 16 19.80 -2.73 29.08
N ASN A 17 19.13 -2.84 30.23
CA ASN A 17 17.67 -2.89 30.33
C ASN A 17 17.02 -1.49 30.45
N ALA A 18 17.80 -0.45 30.76
CA ALA A 18 17.40 0.95 30.74
C ALA A 18 17.34 1.53 29.32
N ALA A 19 16.81 0.76 28.36
CA ALA A 19 16.46 1.28 27.05
C ALA A 19 15.52 2.48 27.25
N PRO A 20 15.83 3.67 26.69
CA PRO A 20 15.03 4.87 26.91
C PRO A 20 13.60 4.60 26.43
N LYS A 21 12.68 4.47 27.39
CA LYS A 21 11.26 4.18 27.15
C LYS A 21 10.65 5.13 26.12
N LYS A 22 11.18 6.35 26.03
CA LYS A 22 10.80 7.40 25.08
C LYS A 22 11.09 7.08 23.60
N LEU A 23 12.11 6.29 23.26
CA LEU A 23 12.42 5.97 21.85
C LEU A 23 11.36 5.05 21.23
N ARG A 24 10.92 4.04 21.98
CA ARG A 24 9.88 3.09 21.54
C ARG A 24 8.51 3.76 21.42
N GLU A 25 8.22 4.72 22.30
CA GLU A 25 6.94 5.45 22.28
C GLU A 25 6.83 6.38 21.07
N GLU A 26 7.93 7.02 20.62
CA GLU A 26 7.92 7.82 19.38
C GLU A 26 7.72 6.97 18.13
N GLU A 27 8.39 5.82 18.00
CA GLU A 27 8.23 4.94 16.84
C GLU A 27 6.80 4.39 16.75
N LEU A 28 6.23 3.94 17.87
CA LEU A 28 4.85 3.47 17.93
C LEU A 28 3.85 4.57 17.55
N ALA A 29 4.08 5.83 17.95
CA ALA A 29 3.21 6.93 17.60
C ALA A 29 3.16 7.19 16.08
N THR A 30 4.28 7.03 15.37
CA THR A 30 4.35 7.17 13.91
C THR A 30 3.58 6.04 13.22
N TYR A 31 3.76 4.79 13.64
CA TYR A 31 2.99 3.65 13.12
C TYR A 31 1.48 3.80 13.37
N LEU A 32 1.09 4.22 14.59
CA LEU A 32 -0.32 4.43 14.93
C LEU A 32 -0.96 5.56 14.11
N LYS A 33 -0.20 6.61 13.74
CA LYS A 33 -0.70 7.69 12.88
C LYS A 33 -1.02 7.18 11.48
N GLY A 34 -0.15 6.33 10.91
CA GLY A 34 -0.39 5.68 9.62
C GLY A 34 -1.57 4.73 9.65
N LEU A 35 -1.68 3.92 10.72
CA LEU A 35 -2.83 3.05 10.95
C LEU A 35 -4.13 3.86 11.03
N ALA A 36 -4.13 4.96 11.79
CA ALA A 36 -5.30 5.82 11.93
C ALA A 36 -5.70 6.46 10.59
N PHE A 37 -4.75 6.94 9.79
CA PHE A 37 -5.03 7.56 8.50
C PHE A 37 -5.61 6.55 7.50
N ALA A 38 -5.01 5.35 7.41
CA ALA A 38 -5.51 4.27 6.57
C ALA A 38 -6.89 3.76 7.03
N ALA A 39 -7.12 3.67 8.34
CA ALA A 39 -8.41 3.28 8.91
C ALA A 39 -9.50 4.32 8.59
N VAL A 40 -9.20 5.62 8.78
CA VAL A 40 -10.13 6.71 8.45
C VAL A 40 -10.49 6.72 6.96
N LEU A 41 -9.51 6.57 6.07
CA LEU A 41 -9.77 6.51 4.63
C LEU A 41 -10.62 5.30 4.24
N THR A 42 -10.37 4.15 4.87
CA THR A 42 -11.18 2.94 4.65
C THR A 42 -12.61 3.17 5.11
N ILE A 43 -12.79 3.69 6.32
CA ILE A 43 -14.12 4.00 6.87
C ILE A 43 -14.83 5.02 5.98
N ALA A 44 -14.13 6.06 5.50
CA ALA A 44 -14.69 7.04 4.57
C ALA A 44 -15.11 6.40 3.25
N ALA A 45 -14.29 5.51 2.67
CA ALA A 45 -14.62 4.79 1.44
C ALA A 45 -15.87 3.92 1.61
N PHE A 46 -15.95 3.17 2.72
CA PHE A 46 -17.12 2.35 3.03
C PHE A 46 -18.35 3.18 3.37
N ALA A 47 -18.20 4.31 4.05
CA ALA A 47 -19.31 5.21 4.37
C ALA A 47 -19.92 5.83 3.11
N VAL A 48 -19.09 6.24 2.15
CA VAL A 48 -19.56 6.78 0.86
C VAL A 48 -20.34 5.73 0.07
N ILE A 49 -19.93 4.45 0.10
CA ILE A 49 -20.66 3.36 -0.54
C ILE A 49 -21.94 3.00 0.22
N MET A 50 -21.87 2.82 1.54
CA MET A 50 -23.02 2.40 2.36
C MET A 50 -24.13 3.45 2.42
N ALA A 51 -23.77 4.74 2.37
CA ALA A 51 -24.76 5.81 2.42
C ALA A 51 -25.49 6.00 1.08
N ASP A 52 -25.15 5.24 0.03
CA ASP A 52 -25.74 5.31 -1.32
C ASP A 52 -25.87 6.76 -1.84
N LEU A 53 -24.95 7.63 -1.41
CA LEU A 53 -25.00 9.09 -1.63
C LEU A 53 -24.88 9.46 -3.12
N LEU A 54 -24.50 8.50 -3.97
CA LEU A 54 -24.22 8.68 -5.39
C LEU A 54 -24.72 7.45 -6.18
N GLU A 55 -25.73 7.62 -7.04
CA GLU A 55 -26.20 6.52 -7.89
C GLU A 55 -25.35 6.35 -9.16
N GLY A 56 -25.21 5.09 -9.60
CA GLY A 56 -24.77 4.74 -10.95
C GLY A 56 -23.28 4.95 -11.26
N TRP A 57 -22.98 5.92 -12.12
CA TRP A 57 -21.61 6.19 -12.60
C TRP A 57 -20.76 6.95 -11.58
N ALA A 58 -21.39 7.84 -10.83
CA ALA A 58 -20.72 8.67 -9.82
C ALA A 58 -20.20 7.82 -8.66
N ALA A 59 -20.98 6.85 -8.16
CA ALA A 59 -20.52 5.90 -7.15
C ALA A 59 -19.26 5.14 -7.60
N ARG A 60 -19.29 4.56 -8.81
CA ARG A 60 -18.15 3.80 -9.34
C ARG A 60 -16.88 4.63 -9.44
N LEU A 61 -16.96 5.85 -10.00
CA LEU A 61 -15.81 6.75 -10.09
C LEU A 61 -15.26 7.12 -8.70
N THR A 62 -16.14 7.43 -7.76
CA THR A 62 -15.75 7.78 -6.40
C THR A 62 -15.04 6.62 -5.71
N VAL A 63 -15.55 5.40 -5.85
CA VAL A 63 -14.91 4.20 -5.28
C VAL A 63 -13.55 3.91 -5.90
N TYR A 64 -13.44 3.97 -7.24
CA TYR A 64 -12.14 3.82 -7.90
C TYR A 64 -11.14 4.91 -7.47
N GLY A 65 -11.60 6.16 -7.31
CA GLY A 65 -10.79 7.26 -6.81
C GLY A 65 -10.31 7.05 -5.38
N LEU A 66 -11.21 6.71 -4.46
CA LEU A 66 -10.88 6.38 -3.07
C LEU A 66 -9.92 5.19 -2.98
N GLY A 67 -10.13 4.15 -3.78
CA GLY A 67 -9.24 2.99 -3.86
C GLY A 67 -7.83 3.36 -4.36
N LEU A 68 -7.73 4.24 -5.35
CA LEU A 68 -6.43 4.72 -5.85
C LEU A 68 -5.66 5.49 -4.77
N ILE A 69 -6.35 6.38 -4.06
CA ILE A 69 -5.77 7.13 -2.94
C ILE A 69 -5.35 6.16 -1.83
N GLN A 70 -6.15 5.12 -1.56
CA GLN A 70 -5.85 4.12 -0.55
C GLN A 70 -4.58 3.33 -0.87
N ILE A 71 -4.36 2.95 -2.13
CA ILE A 71 -3.11 2.32 -2.58
C ILE A 71 -1.93 3.27 -2.30
N GLY A 72 -2.06 4.56 -2.63
CA GLY A 72 -1.02 5.57 -2.36
C GLY A 72 -0.69 5.73 -0.87
N VAL A 73 -1.72 5.78 0.00
CA VAL A 73 -1.55 5.89 1.45
C VAL A 73 -0.90 4.62 2.02
N HIS A 74 -1.30 3.44 1.55
CA HIS A 74 -0.70 2.18 1.98
C HIS A 74 0.78 2.11 1.58
N LEU A 75 1.11 2.49 0.34
CA LEU A 75 2.50 2.55 -0.09
C LEU A 75 3.33 3.58 0.70
N TYR A 76 2.76 4.73 1.08
CA TYR A 76 3.48 5.75 1.84
C TYR A 76 3.69 5.38 3.32
N TYR A 77 2.65 4.93 4.01
CA TYR A 77 2.72 4.62 5.45
C TYR A 77 3.29 3.23 5.74
N PHE A 78 3.00 2.23 4.89
CA PHE A 78 3.44 0.85 5.11
C PHE A 78 4.88 0.62 4.64
N LEU A 79 5.37 1.40 3.67
CA LEU A 79 6.79 1.43 3.30
C LEU A 79 7.64 2.29 4.25
N HIS A 80 7.03 2.81 5.32
CA HIS A 80 7.72 3.42 6.45
C HIS A 80 8.70 4.53 6.06
N LEU A 81 8.16 5.60 5.46
CA LEU A 81 8.95 6.78 5.15
C LEU A 81 9.13 7.64 6.40
N ASP A 82 10.08 7.25 7.26
CA ASP A 82 10.53 8.09 8.35
C ASP A 82 11.36 9.25 7.78
N PHE A 83 10.72 10.41 7.60
CA PHE A 83 11.41 11.66 7.25
C PHE A 83 12.15 12.30 8.44
N LYS A 84 12.02 11.72 9.63
CA LYS A 84 12.54 12.28 10.88
C LYS A 84 13.87 11.62 11.25
N GLY A 85 14.91 11.88 10.45
CA GLY A 85 16.31 11.54 10.81
C GLY A 85 17.04 10.56 9.88
N SER A 86 16.39 10.08 8.82
CA SER A 86 16.97 9.11 7.87
C SER A 86 18.06 9.75 7.00
N ARG A 87 19.19 9.05 6.79
CA ARG A 87 20.24 9.50 5.88
C ARG A 87 19.68 9.63 4.47
N ARG A 88 20.26 10.53 3.67
CA ARG A 88 19.87 10.73 2.25
C ARG A 88 19.86 9.41 1.45
N GLU A 89 20.70 8.46 1.85
CA GLU A 89 20.82 7.10 1.31
C GLU A 89 19.52 6.30 1.50
N ASP A 90 18.92 6.32 2.69
CA ASP A 90 17.69 5.57 3.00
C ASP A 90 16.48 6.16 2.26
N LEU A 91 16.42 7.51 2.15
CA LEU A 91 15.39 8.15 1.33
C LEU A 91 15.51 7.76 -0.15
N LEU A 92 16.75 7.62 -0.66
CA LEU A 92 17.00 7.19 -2.04
C LEU A 92 16.59 5.73 -2.26
N LEU A 93 16.84 4.84 -1.30
CA LEU A 93 16.41 3.45 -1.34
C LEU A 93 14.88 3.32 -1.32
N VAL A 94 14.20 4.08 -0.46
CA VAL A 94 12.73 4.07 -0.40
C VAL A 94 12.12 4.69 -1.67
N LEU A 95 12.69 5.79 -2.18
CA LEU A 95 12.25 6.39 -3.44
C LEU A 95 12.41 5.42 -4.62
N PHE A 96 13.56 4.75 -4.70
CA PHE A 96 13.87 3.79 -5.76
C PHE A 96 12.94 2.58 -5.73
N THR A 97 12.72 1.99 -4.56
CA THR A 97 11.81 0.84 -4.40
C THR A 97 10.35 1.21 -4.68
N THR A 98 9.92 2.41 -4.26
CA THR A 98 8.57 2.93 -4.57
C THR A 98 8.39 3.13 -6.08
N LEU A 99 9.38 3.71 -6.75
CA LEU A 99 9.35 3.92 -8.20
C LEU A 99 9.28 2.58 -8.94
N LEU A 100 10.04 1.58 -8.52
CA LEU A 100 9.94 0.22 -9.06
C LEU A 100 8.56 -0.41 -8.81
N ALA A 101 7.96 -0.22 -7.64
CA ALA A 101 6.63 -0.72 -7.34
C ALA A 101 5.56 -0.12 -8.26
N ILE A 102 5.60 1.21 -8.48
CA ILE A 102 4.69 1.90 -9.42
C ILE A 102 4.90 1.38 -10.84
N LEU A 103 6.14 1.19 -11.26
CA LEU A 103 6.46 0.67 -12.60
C LEU A 103 6.00 -0.78 -12.77
N MET A 104 6.13 -1.63 -11.74
CA MET A 104 5.60 -2.99 -11.74
C MET A 104 4.08 -2.99 -11.87
N VAL A 105 3.36 -2.30 -10.99
CA VAL A 105 1.89 -2.29 -11.01
C VAL A 105 1.36 -1.63 -12.30
N GLY A 106 1.88 -0.46 -12.66
CA GLY A 106 1.49 0.24 -13.89
C GLY A 106 1.85 -0.54 -15.14
N GLY A 107 3.03 -1.17 -15.17
CA GLY A 107 3.48 -2.04 -16.25
C GLY A 107 2.61 -3.29 -16.39
N THR A 108 2.28 -3.95 -15.28
CA THR A 108 1.35 -5.10 -15.27
C THR A 108 -0.02 -4.70 -15.80
N LEU A 109 -0.58 -3.57 -15.34
CA LEU A 109 -1.86 -3.07 -15.84
C LEU A 109 -1.79 -2.75 -17.33
N TRP A 110 -0.74 -2.08 -17.80
CA TRP A 110 -0.54 -1.79 -19.23
C TRP A 110 -0.46 -3.06 -20.08
N ILE A 111 0.30 -4.06 -19.62
CA ILE A 111 0.44 -5.34 -20.30
C ILE A 111 -0.89 -6.07 -20.34
N VAL A 112 -1.60 -6.19 -19.21
CA VAL A 112 -2.88 -6.92 -19.14
C VAL A 112 -3.96 -6.22 -19.96
N LEU A 113 -4.05 -4.89 -19.90
CA LEU A 113 -5.01 -4.13 -20.73
C LEU A 113 -4.66 -4.23 -22.22
N GLY A 114 -3.37 -4.11 -22.57
CA GLY A 114 -2.89 -4.27 -23.93
C GLY A 114 -3.08 -5.68 -24.47
N MET A 115 -2.91 -6.69 -23.63
CA MET A 115 -3.13 -8.10 -23.96
C MET A 115 -4.62 -8.40 -24.11
N ASN A 116 -5.49 -7.87 -23.24
CA ASN A 116 -6.95 -7.96 -23.37
C ASN A 116 -7.44 -7.37 -24.70
N ALA A 117 -6.89 -6.22 -25.11
CA ALA A 117 -7.21 -5.60 -26.41
C ALA A 117 -6.72 -6.42 -27.62
N ARG A 118 -5.67 -7.22 -27.45
CA ARG A 118 -5.07 -8.06 -28.51
C ARG A 118 -5.60 -9.50 -28.53
N MET A 119 -6.12 -9.98 -27.41
CA MET A 119 -6.66 -11.33 -27.23
C MET A 119 -8.17 -11.39 -27.32
N MET A 120 -8.92 -10.27 -27.26
CA MET A 120 -10.30 -10.23 -27.75
C MET A 120 -10.27 -10.24 -29.28
N PRO A 121 -10.52 -11.39 -29.94
CA PRO A 121 -10.52 -11.46 -31.38
C PRO A 121 -11.79 -10.75 -31.86
N ALA A 122 -11.72 -10.17 -33.06
CA ALA A 122 -12.88 -9.86 -33.88
C ALA A 122 -13.58 -11.17 -34.31
N GLY A 123 -14.06 -11.95 -33.34
CA GLY A 123 -14.54 -13.33 -33.49
C GLY A 123 -16.06 -13.46 -33.32
N MET A 124 -16.81 -12.37 -33.46
CA MET A 124 -18.27 -12.37 -33.40
C MET A 124 -18.93 -11.89 -34.71
N MET A 125 -18.27 -12.05 -35.85
CA MET A 125 -18.88 -11.77 -37.17
C MET A 125 -18.36 -12.73 -38.25
N GLY A 126 -18.97 -13.92 -38.38
CA GLY A 126 -18.62 -14.85 -39.45
C GLY A 126 -19.31 -16.22 -39.48
N GLY A 127 -20.48 -16.40 -38.83
CA GLY A 127 -21.13 -17.71 -38.66
C GLY A 127 -22.57 -17.83 -39.17
N THR A 128 -23.04 -16.96 -40.10
CA THR A 128 -24.44 -16.99 -40.58
C THR A 128 -24.63 -17.09 -42.08
N THR A 129 -23.61 -17.47 -42.87
CA THR A 129 -23.79 -17.56 -44.33
C THR A 129 -23.31 -18.91 -44.86
N SER A 130 -24.28 -19.67 -45.40
CA SER A 130 -24.14 -20.88 -46.22
C SER A 130 -24.46 -22.23 -45.55
N ILE A 131 -25.72 -22.42 -45.16
CA ILE A 131 -26.43 -23.69 -45.40
C ILE A 131 -27.68 -23.35 -46.22
N SER A 132 -27.49 -23.13 -47.52
CA SER A 132 -28.55 -23.11 -48.54
C SER A 132 -27.91 -23.38 -49.89
N GLY A 133 -27.97 -24.63 -50.34
CA GLY A 133 -27.41 -25.04 -51.63
C GLY A 133 -27.25 -26.55 -51.73
N GLY A 134 -28.37 -27.28 -51.62
CA GLY A 134 -28.38 -28.74 -51.65
C GLY A 134 -29.78 -29.30 -51.82
N MET A 135 -30.46 -28.89 -52.91
CA MET A 135 -31.51 -29.65 -53.62
C MET A 135 -31.46 -29.23 -55.09
#